data_AF-A0A5J6P4K0-F1
#
_entry.id   AF-A0A5J6P4K0-F1
#
_cell.length_a   1.000
_cell.length_b   1.000
_cell.length_c   1.000
_cell.angle_alpha   90.00
_cell.angle_beta   90.00
_cell.angle_gamma   90.00
#
_symmetry.space_group_name_H-M   'P 1'
#
loop_
_entity.id
_entity.type
_entity.pdbx_description
1 polymer ?
#
loop_
_entity_poly.entity_id
_entity_poly.type
_entity_poly.pdbx_seq_one_letter_code
_entity_poly.pdbx_strand_id
1 'polypeptide(L)'
;MINRTSPNQIFAMQMLAIRKSLATTERFLAEDRADRELANFSRQVIRSELETARKKGKQGWWNEKECNTEHLQNLLDAAYNRGDLTAVITYASMLHARSVADSTHQ
;
A
#
# COMPACT_ATOMS: atom_id res chain seq x y z
N MET A 1 30.49 2.99 -4.13
CA MET A 1 29.05 2.69 -4.33
C MET A 1 28.39 2.60 -2.96
N ILE A 2 27.47 3.51 -2.62
CA ILE A 2 26.74 3.44 -1.34
C ILE A 2 25.63 2.40 -1.52
N ASN A 3 25.74 1.28 -0.81
CA ASN A 3 24.71 0.24 -0.80
C ASN A 3 23.49 0.79 -0.04
N ARG A 4 22.53 1.41 -0.75
CA ARG A 4 21.34 1.99 -0.13
C ARG A 4 20.34 0.86 0.16
N THR A 5 20.01 0.68 1.43
CA THR A 5 18.97 -0.24 1.89
C THR A 5 17.63 0.10 1.24
N SER A 6 16.98 -0.88 0.62
CA SER A 6 15.66 -0.70 0.00
C SER A 6 14.56 -0.49 1.07
N PRO A 7 13.43 0.18 0.74
CA PRO A 7 12.31 0.34 1.66
C PRO A 7 11.82 -0.99 2.25
N ASN A 8 11.80 -2.07 1.46
CA ASN A 8 11.41 -3.40 1.92
C ASN A 8 12.38 -3.95 2.98
N GLN A 9 13.69 -3.75 2.77
CA GLN A 9 14.70 -4.16 3.75
C GLN A 9 14.61 -3.35 5.05
N ILE A 10 14.36 -2.03 4.95
CA ILE A 10 14.17 -1.17 6.12
C ILE A 10 12.96 -1.63 6.93
N PHE A 11 11.81 -1.83 6.28
CA PHE A 11 10.60 -2.32 6.94
C PHE A 11 10.82 -3.68 7.61
N ALA A 12 11.44 -4.63 6.90
CA ALA A 12 11.76 -5.94 7.47
C ALA A 12 12.65 -5.84 8.71
N MET A 13 13.68 -4.98 8.69
CA MET A 13 14.54 -4.73 9.85
C MET A 13 13.75 -4.15 11.03
N GLN A 14 12.87 -3.18 10.78
CA GLN A 14 12.03 -2.57 11.83
C GLN A 14 11.09 -3.59 12.47
N MET A 15 10.40 -4.41 11.66
CA MET A 15 9.50 -5.44 12.16
C MET A 15 10.24 -6.52 12.96
N LEU A 16 11.45 -6.92 12.53
CA LEU A 16 12.28 -7.83 13.29
C LEU A 16 12.73 -7.24 14.62
N ALA A 17 13.06 -5.94 14.65
CA ALA A 17 13.43 -5.26 15.88
C ALA A 17 12.26 -5.21 16.88
N ILE A 18 11.04 -4.90 16.40
CA ILE A 18 9.82 -4.90 17.22
C ILE A 18 9.57 -6.29 17.81
N ARG A 19 9.65 -7.34 16.98
CA ARG A 19 9.46 -8.73 17.43
C ARG A 19 10.47 -9.14 18.52
N LYS A 20 11.73 -8.71 18.38
CA LYS A 20 12.77 -8.99 19.38
C LYS A 20 12.55 -8.29 20.71
N SER A 21 11.91 -7.11 20.72
CA SER A 21 11.66 -6.35 21.94
C SER A 21 10.38 -6.75 22.69
N LEU A 22 9.59 -7.71 22.17
CA LEU A 22 8.31 -8.12 22.78
C LEU A 22 8.44 -8.65 24.22
N ALA A 23 9.61 -9.20 24.59
CA ALA A 23 9.84 -9.68 25.96
C ALA A 23 10.10 -8.55 26.97
N THR A 24 10.46 -7.36 26.50
CA THR A 24 10.94 -6.24 27.33
C THR A 24 10.12 -4.96 27.19
N THR A 25 9.22 -4.92 26.22
CA THR A 25 8.37 -3.76 25.90
C THR A 25 6.93 -4.10 26.22
N GLU A 26 6.19 -3.14 26.79
CA GLU A 26 4.75 -3.29 26.97
C GLU A 26 4.08 -3.60 25.64
N ARG A 27 3.21 -4.62 25.64
CA ARG A 27 2.57 -5.12 24.42
C ARG A 27 1.91 -4.00 23.62
N PHE A 28 1.17 -3.11 24.29
CA PHE A 28 0.50 -1.98 23.65
C PHE A 28 1.46 -1.11 22.83
N LEU A 29 2.64 -0.78 23.36
CA LEU A 29 3.63 0.03 22.68
C LEU A 29 4.27 -0.69 21.48
N ALA A 30 4.46 -2.00 21.59
CA ALA A 30 5.00 -2.80 20.48
C ALA A 30 4.01 -2.91 19.31
N GLU A 31 2.72 -3.10 19.62
CA GLU A 31 1.64 -3.15 18.62
C GLU A 31 1.44 -1.78 17.95
N ASP A 32 1.34 -0.68 18.71
CA ASP A 32 1.23 0.68 18.15
C ASP A 32 2.40 1.00 17.21
N ARG A 33 3.62 0.59 17.59
CA ARG A 33 4.79 0.75 16.71
C ARG A 33 4.69 -0.10 15.44
N ALA A 34 4.27 -1.37 15.55
CA ALA A 34 4.09 -2.25 14.40
C ALA A 34 3.07 -1.68 13.40
N ASP A 35 1.95 -1.17 13.91
CA ASP A 35 0.88 -0.57 13.11
C ASP A 35 1.37 0.67 12.35
N ARG A 36 2.14 1.55 13.02
CA ARG A 36 2.74 2.73 12.37
C ARG A 36 3.70 2.35 11.27
N GLU A 37 4.56 1.36 11.49
CA GLU A 37 5.51 0.91 10.47
C GLU A 37 4.79 0.28 9.28
N LEU A 38 3.74 -0.51 9.52
CA LEU A 38 2.89 -1.07 8.45
C LEU A 38 2.24 0.04 7.62
N ALA A 39 1.61 1.03 8.25
CA ALA A 39 0.97 2.13 7.55
C ALA A 39 1.97 2.95 6.72
N ASN A 40 3.15 3.25 7.29
CA ASN A 40 4.22 3.96 6.59
C ASN A 40 4.77 3.16 5.41
N PHE A 41 4.92 1.84 5.56
CA PHE A 41 5.38 0.95 4.51
C PHE A 41 4.36 0.88 3.36
N SER A 42 3.09 0.61 3.66
CA SER A 42 2.02 0.57 2.66
C SER A 42 1.90 1.88 1.88
N ARG A 43 2.00 3.03 2.55
CA ARG A 43 2.03 4.34 1.89
C ARG A 43 3.16 4.45 0.86
N GLN A 44 4.37 3.99 1.20
CA GLN A 44 5.52 4.03 0.30
C GLN A 44 5.33 3.10 -0.90
N VAL A 45 4.82 1.89 -0.66
CA VAL A 45 4.51 0.90 -1.70
C VAL A 45 3.51 1.47 -2.71
N ILE A 46 2.35 1.95 -2.23
CA ILE A 46 1.31 2.54 -3.09
C ILE A 46 1.88 3.70 -3.90
N ARG A 47 2.64 4.61 -3.26
CA ARG A 47 3.23 5.76 -3.92
C ARG A 47 4.20 5.34 -5.04
N SER A 48 5.08 4.38 -4.76
CA SER A 48 6.05 3.86 -5.74
C SER A 48 5.35 3.20 -6.93
N GLU A 49 4.28 2.44 -6.67
CA GLU A 49 3.50 1.77 -7.72
C GLU A 49 2.78 2.79 -8.60
N LEU A 50 2.13 3.79 -7.99
CA LEU A 50 1.49 4.89 -8.71
C LEU A 50 2.49 5.70 -9.56
N GLU A 51 3.67 6.00 -9.02
CA GLU A 51 4.73 6.70 -9.76
C GLU A 51 5.21 5.86 -10.96
N THR A 52 5.36 4.55 -10.78
CA THR A 52 5.75 3.61 -11.84
C THR A 52 4.67 3.49 -12.91
N ALA A 53 3.40 3.41 -12.51
CA ALA A 53 2.25 3.37 -13.42
C ALA A 53 2.19 4.64 -14.28
N ARG A 54 2.34 5.83 -13.68
CA ARG A 54 2.36 7.11 -14.41
C ARG A 54 3.48 7.17 -15.45
N LYS A 55 4.69 6.72 -15.11
CA LYS A 55 5.81 6.65 -16.07
C LYS A 55 5.51 5.74 -17.27
N LYS A 56 4.61 4.76 -17.11
CA LYS A 56 4.13 3.87 -18.17
C LYS A 56 2.88 4.39 -18.87
N GLY A 57 2.48 5.64 -18.64
CA GLY A 57 1.26 6.24 -19.21
C GLY A 57 -0.05 5.75 -18.58
N LYS A 58 0.01 4.98 -17.48
CA LYS A 58 -1.16 4.48 -16.76
C LYS A 58 -1.52 5.45 -15.65
N GLN A 59 -2.37 6.42 -15.96
CA GLN A 59 -2.87 7.44 -15.05
C GLN A 59 -4.41 7.46 -15.06
N GLY A 60 -5.03 8.38 -14.32
CA GLY A 60 -6.47 8.61 -14.42
C GLY A 60 -7.38 7.71 -13.59
N TRP A 61 -6.83 6.88 -12.67
CA TRP A 61 -7.63 5.99 -11.81
C TRP A 61 -8.74 6.71 -11.01
N TRP A 62 -8.56 8.00 -10.74
CA TRP A 62 -9.49 8.85 -9.99
C TRP A 62 -10.63 9.40 -10.87
N ASN A 63 -10.50 9.36 -12.20
CA ASN A 63 -11.47 9.89 -13.15
C ASN A 63 -12.29 8.74 -13.75
N GLU A 64 -13.60 8.71 -13.49
CA GLU A 64 -14.52 7.66 -13.98
C GLU A 64 -14.50 7.53 -15.51
N LYS A 65 -14.25 8.63 -16.24
CA LYS A 65 -14.19 8.60 -17.72
C LYS A 65 -12.93 7.93 -18.26
N GLU A 66 -11.85 7.90 -17.48
CA GLU A 66 -10.58 7.27 -17.86
C GLU A 66 -10.45 5.85 -17.29
N CYS A 67 -10.99 5.62 -16.10
CA CYS A 67 -10.95 4.34 -15.42
C CYS A 67 -12.21 4.20 -14.56
N ASN A 68 -13.12 3.34 -14.96
CA ASN A 68 -14.35 3.11 -14.20
C ASN A 68 -14.13 2.15 -13.03
N THR A 69 -15.10 2.11 -12.10
CA THR A 69 -15.01 1.25 -10.90
C THR A 69 -14.92 -0.24 -11.25
N GLU A 70 -15.65 -0.70 -12.27
CA GLU A 70 -15.61 -2.10 -12.74
C GLU A 70 -14.21 -2.48 -13.25
N HIS A 71 -13.55 -1.58 -13.99
CA HIS A 71 -12.19 -1.80 -14.47
C HIS A 71 -11.20 -1.90 -13.31
N LEU A 72 -11.31 -1.06 -12.28
CA LEU A 72 -10.49 -1.16 -11.07
C LEU A 72 -10.71 -2.48 -10.33
N GLN A 73 -11.96 -2.95 -10.24
CA GLN A 73 -12.27 -4.25 -9.63
C GLN A 73 -11.62 -5.41 -10.41
N ASN A 74 -11.73 -5.39 -11.74
CA ASN A 74 -11.07 -6.38 -12.59
C ASN A 74 -9.54 -6.37 -12.43
N LEU A 75 -8.93 -5.19 -12.28
CA LEU A 75 -7.50 -5.06 -12.00
C LEU A 75 -7.12 -5.64 -10.63
N LEU A 76 -7.95 -5.41 -9.61
CA LEU A 76 -7.78 -5.99 -8.27
C LEU A 76 -7.84 -7.52 -8.31
N ASP A 77 -8.85 -8.08 -8.96
CA ASP A 77 -9.02 -9.54 -9.07
C ASP A 77 -7.86 -10.17 -9.84
N ALA A 78 -7.41 -9.53 -10.93
CA ALA A 78 -6.25 -9.98 -11.68
C ALA A 78 -4.95 -9.89 -10.87
N ALA A 79 -4.78 -8.87 -10.02
CA ALA A 79 -3.65 -8.75 -9.12
C ALA A 79 -3.64 -9.86 -8.06
N TYR A 80 -4.80 -10.12 -7.45
CA TYR A 80 -4.99 -11.18 -6.48
C TYR A 80 -4.66 -12.56 -7.06
N ASN A 81 -5.19 -12.88 -8.24
CA ASN A 81 -4.95 -14.15 -8.92
C ASN A 81 -3.49 -14.37 -9.31
N ARG A 82 -2.72 -13.30 -9.53
CA ARG A 82 -1.28 -13.36 -9.81
C ARG A 82 -0.41 -13.37 -8.54
N GLY A 83 -1.00 -13.23 -7.36
CA GLY A 83 -0.27 -13.11 -6.09
C GLY A 83 0.50 -11.79 -5.93
N ASP A 84 0.14 -10.75 -6.71
CA ASP A 84 0.81 -9.44 -6.66
C ASP A 84 0.19 -8.59 -5.54
N LEU A 85 0.66 -8.78 -4.32
CA LEU A 85 0.14 -8.09 -3.13
C LEU A 85 0.34 -6.56 -3.20
N THR A 86 1.38 -6.09 -3.88
CA THR A 86 1.62 -4.65 -4.09
C THR A 86 0.53 -4.04 -4.95
N ALA A 87 0.19 -4.71 -6.06
CA ALA A 87 -0.91 -4.29 -6.91
C ALA A 87 -2.27 -4.41 -6.18
N VAL A 88 -2.49 -5.48 -5.41
CA VAL A 88 -3.72 -5.67 -4.60
C VAL A 88 -3.95 -4.51 -3.65
N ILE A 89 -2.95 -4.16 -2.81
CA ILE A 89 -3.08 -3.05 -1.85
C ILE A 89 -3.33 -1.74 -2.58
N THR A 90 -2.67 -1.54 -3.73
CA THR A 90 -2.81 -0.32 -4.54
C THR A 90 -4.22 -0.18 -5.12
N TYR A 91 -4.75 -1.20 -5.78
CA TYR A 91 -6.09 -1.16 -6.38
C TYR A 91 -7.21 -1.14 -5.33
N ALA A 92 -7.07 -1.89 -4.23
CA ALA A 92 -8.00 -1.82 -3.11
C ALA A 92 -8.04 -0.41 -2.50
N SER A 93 -6.88 0.24 -2.35
CA SER A 93 -6.80 1.62 -1.86
C SER A 93 -7.46 2.62 -2.81
N MET A 94 -7.31 2.45 -4.13
CA MET A 94 -7.99 3.28 -5.12
C MET A 94 -9.51 3.14 -5.01
N LEU A 95 -10.03 1.91 -4.99
CA LEU A 95 -11.46 1.63 -4.86
C LEU A 95 -12.03 2.23 -3.57
N HIS A 96 -11.36 2.03 -2.44
CA HIS A 96 -11.79 2.59 -1.17
C HIS A 96 -11.80 4.13 -1.20
N ALA A 97 -10.75 4.76 -1.74
CA ALA A 97 -10.69 6.21 -1.85
C ALA A 97 -11.85 6.79 -2.69
N ARG A 98 -12.24 6.11 -3.78
CA ARG A 98 -13.38 6.52 -4.60
C ARG A 98 -14.70 6.36 -3.85
N SER A 99 -14.91 5.21 -3.22
CA SER A 99 -16.11 4.97 -2.41
C SER A 99 -16.30 6.03 -1.32
N VAL A 100 -15.23 6.45 -0.65
CA VAL A 100 -15.28 7.54 0.35
C VAL A 100 -15.64 8.87 -0.31
N ALA A 101 -14.98 9.22 -1.43
CA ALA A 101 -15.27 10.46 -2.15
C ALA A 101 -16.73 10.53 -2.62
N ASP A 102 -17.24 9.45 -3.21
CA ASP A 102 -18.61 9.37 -3.72
C ASP A 102 -19.64 9.43 -2.58
N SER A 103 -19.36 8.80 -1.43
CA SER A 103 -20.23 8.85 -0.24
C SER A 103 -20.29 10.23 0.43
N THR A 104 -19.31 11.09 0.22
CA THR A 104 -19.26 12.44 0.82
C THR A 104 -20.13 13.45 0.06
N HIS A 105 -20.62 13.08 -1.12
CA HIS A 105 -21.45 13.93 -1.99
C HIS A 105 -22.94 13.50 -2.05
N GLN A 106 -23.36 12.55 -1.22
CA GLN A 106 -24.76 12.14 -1.03
C GLN A 106 -25.37 12.83 0.19
#